data_AF-A0A139XAN2-F1
#
_entry.id   AF-A0A139XAN2-F1
#
_cell.length_a   1.000
_cell.length_b   1.000
_cell.length_c   1.000
_cell.angle_alpha   90.00
_cell.angle_beta   90.00
_cell.angle_gamma   90.00
#
_symmetry.space_group_name_H-M   'P 1'
#
loop_
_entity.id
_entity.type
_entity.pdbx_description
1 polymer ?
#
loop_
_entity_poly.entity_id
_entity_poly.type
_entity_poly.pdbx_seq_one_letter_code
_entity_poly.pdbx_strand_id
1 'polypeptide(L)'
;MNCKKQRTKQELRDTNADLCAAINSPWLSLNEAKELVTKMLVSKKPINEILARLISIIYNSTVNPLELQPREKSNSIQPLISPPANCRLTNNEADQTKITAVRKPERETVTKSKMLVKQACEIKAQCRELKAQFREHKIKFIGSQTSFIALQPNFRNRLKPKAIERFD
;
A
#
# COMPACT_ATOMS: atom_id res chain seq x y z
N MET A 1 41.29 10.37 2.07
CA MET A 1 39.93 10.01 1.58
C MET A 1 39.20 8.93 2.40
N ASN A 2 39.85 8.22 3.34
CA ASN A 2 39.24 7.12 4.11
C ASN A 2 38.17 7.53 5.15
N CYS A 3 38.26 8.74 5.72
CA CYS A 3 37.35 9.17 6.79
C CYS A 3 35.88 9.31 6.34
N LYS A 4 35.63 9.70 5.08
CA LYS A 4 34.27 9.88 4.56
C LYS A 4 33.54 8.55 4.40
N LYS A 5 34.25 7.52 3.93
CA LYS A 5 33.74 6.15 3.77
C LYS A 5 33.46 5.48 5.13
N GLN A 6 34.26 5.80 6.14
CA GLN A 6 34.05 5.31 7.51
C GLN A 6 32.80 5.94 8.12
N ARG A 7 32.60 7.26 7.96
CA ARG A 7 31.42 7.98 8.46
C ARG A 7 30.13 7.47 7.83
N THR A 8 30.08 7.31 6.51
CA THR A 8 28.88 6.78 5.85
C THR A 8 28.55 5.35 6.25
N LYS A 9 29.56 4.51 6.51
CA LYS A 9 29.33 3.16 7.05
C LYS A 9 28.75 3.19 8.46
N GLN A 10 29.20 4.13 9.30
CA GLN A 10 28.68 4.27 10.65
C GLN A 10 27.24 4.78 10.64
N GLU A 11 26.97 5.84 9.87
CA GLU A 11 25.63 6.41 9.70
C GLU A 11 24.63 5.37 9.16
N LEU A 12 25.05 4.52 8.23
CA LEU A 12 24.23 3.40 7.75
C LEU A 12 23.93 2.37 8.83
N ARG A 13 24.88 2.07 9.71
CA ARG A 13 24.67 1.13 10.82
C ARG A 13 23.68 1.72 11.83
N ASP A 14 23.86 2.98 12.18
CA ASP A 14 23.00 3.68 13.14
C ASP A 14 21.57 3.77 12.61
N THR A 15 21.40 4.21 11.35
CA THR A 15 20.08 4.27 10.70
C THR A 15 19.41 2.89 10.62
N ASN A 16 20.18 1.83 10.33
CA ASN A 16 19.63 0.48 10.26
C ASN A 16 19.22 -0.04 11.65
N ALA A 17 19.99 0.29 12.69
CA ALA A 17 19.63 -0.03 14.07
C ALA A 17 18.33 0.68 14.49
N ASP A 18 18.17 1.95 14.14
CA ASP A 18 16.95 2.72 14.40
C ASP A 18 15.74 2.15 13.66
N LEU A 19 15.91 1.74 12.39
CA LEU A 19 14.86 1.09 11.60
C LEU A 19 14.45 -0.25 12.21
N CYS A 20 15.42 -1.08 12.61
CA CYS A 20 15.13 -2.34 13.29
C CYS A 20 14.41 -2.11 14.62
N ALA A 21 14.80 -1.10 15.39
CA ALA A 21 14.12 -0.74 16.64
C ALA A 21 12.67 -0.29 16.39
N ALA A 22 12.43 0.52 15.35
CA ALA A 22 11.09 0.97 14.99
C ALA A 22 10.19 -0.17 14.49
N ILE A 23 10.73 -1.10 13.70
CA ILE A 23 9.99 -2.25 13.18
C ILE A 23 9.67 -3.26 14.30
N ASN A 24 10.63 -3.48 15.21
CA ASN A 24 10.49 -4.43 16.32
C ASN A 24 9.79 -3.83 17.55
N SER A 25 9.45 -2.54 17.53
CA SER A 25 8.62 -1.92 18.56
C SER A 25 7.29 -2.68 18.67
N PRO A 26 6.68 -2.81 19.86
CA PRO A 26 5.38 -3.46 19.98
C PRO A 26 4.28 -2.61 19.31
N TRP A 27 3.98 -2.92 18.05
CA TRP A 27 2.80 -2.38 17.35
C TRP A 27 1.54 -3.07 17.88
N LEU A 28 0.45 -2.33 18.07
CA LEU A 28 -0.85 -2.98 18.28
C LEU A 28 -1.14 -3.87 17.07
N SER A 29 -1.56 -5.10 17.35
CA SER A 29 -2.12 -5.96 16.32
C SER A 29 -3.39 -5.31 15.74
N LEU A 30 -3.71 -5.64 14.49
CA LEU A 30 -4.92 -5.14 13.84
C LEU A 30 -6.19 -5.47 14.64
N ASN A 31 -6.20 -6.59 15.37
CA ASN A 31 -7.33 -7.01 16.18
C ASN A 31 -7.45 -6.15 17.45
N GLU A 32 -6.34 -5.87 18.14
CA GLU A 32 -6.33 -4.95 19.29
C GLU A 32 -6.72 -3.54 18.87
N ALA A 33 -6.25 -3.07 17.71
CA ALA A 33 -6.64 -1.77 17.17
C ALA A 33 -8.15 -1.70 16.88
N LYS A 34 -8.74 -2.77 16.33
CA LYS A 34 -10.18 -2.86 16.10
C LYS A 34 -10.98 -2.86 17.41
N GLU A 35 -10.56 -3.64 18.41
CA GLU A 35 -11.20 -3.65 19.72
C GLU A 35 -11.11 -2.29 20.43
N LEU A 36 -9.98 -1.61 20.27
CA LEU A 36 -9.79 -0.29 20.82
C LEU A 36 -10.75 0.71 20.17
N VAL A 37 -10.89 0.67 18.83
CA VAL A 37 -11.83 1.52 18.09
C VAL A 37 -13.27 1.24 18.48
N THR A 38 -13.68 -0.03 18.62
CA THR A 38 -15.05 -0.35 19.07
C THR A 38 -15.31 0.13 20.49
N LYS A 39 -14.38 -0.09 21.43
CA LYS A 39 -14.45 0.46 22.80
C LYS A 39 -14.54 1.99 22.81
N MET A 40 -13.83 2.66 21.90
CA MET A 40 -13.86 4.11 21.77
C MET A 40 -15.14 4.63 21.12
N LEU A 41 -15.69 3.96 20.10
CA LEU A 41 -16.95 4.33 19.44
C LEU A 41 -18.17 4.15 20.35
N VAL A 42 -18.11 3.22 21.29
CA VAL A 42 -19.14 3.05 22.34
C VAL A 42 -19.05 4.16 23.39
N SER A 43 -17.89 4.81 23.53
CA SER A 43 -17.74 5.95 24.44
C SER A 43 -18.39 7.20 23.86
N LYS A 44 -19.13 7.97 24.67
CA LYS A 44 -19.73 9.27 24.28
C LYS A 44 -18.69 10.39 24.03
N LYS A 45 -17.45 10.04 23.73
CA LYS A 45 -16.36 11.00 23.53
C LYS A 45 -16.42 11.61 22.13
N PRO A 46 -15.96 12.86 21.96
CA PRO A 46 -15.89 13.46 20.64
C PRO A 46 -14.92 12.67 19.73
N ILE A 47 -15.31 12.53 18.46
CA ILE A 47 -14.58 11.75 17.45
C ILE A 47 -13.11 12.17 17.33
N ASN A 48 -12.80 13.45 17.51
CA ASN A 48 -11.45 13.99 17.41
C ASN A 48 -10.53 13.49 18.54
N GLU A 49 -11.07 13.31 19.76
CA GLU A 49 -10.31 12.71 20.87
C GLU A 49 -10.04 11.22 20.63
N ILE A 50 -11.03 10.52 20.06
CA ILE A 50 -10.91 9.11 19.70
C ILE A 50 -9.82 8.92 18.64
N LEU A 51 -9.84 9.75 17.59
CA LEU A 51 -8.84 9.75 16.52
C LEU A 51 -7.46 10.14 17.03
N ALA A 52 -7.35 11.20 17.85
CA ALA A 52 -6.08 11.61 18.44
C ALA A 52 -5.46 10.47 19.26
N ARG A 53 -6.27 9.80 20.08
CA ARG A 53 -5.82 8.69 20.91
C ARG A 53 -5.41 7.48 20.09
N LEU A 54 -6.16 7.16 19.03
CA LEU A 54 -5.83 6.06 18.11
C LEU A 54 -4.50 6.33 17.37
N ILE A 55 -4.33 7.52 16.79
CA ILE A 55 -3.10 7.91 16.08
C ILE A 55 -1.93 7.94 17.06
N SER A 56 -2.15 8.43 18.28
CA SER A 56 -1.10 8.46 19.30
C SER A 56 -0.60 7.06 19.65
N ILE A 57 -1.52 6.09 19.72
CA ILE A 57 -1.21 4.68 20.00
C ILE A 57 -0.53 4.01 18.80
N ILE A 58 -0.93 4.30 17.57
CA ILE A 58 -0.33 3.71 16.36
C ILE A 58 1.11 4.21 16.14
N TYR A 59 1.34 5.51 16.38
CA TYR A 59 2.61 6.15 16.09
C TYR A 59 3.50 6.36 17.32
N ASN A 60 3.07 5.89 18.51
CA ASN A 60 3.71 6.18 19.80
C ASN A 60 4.09 7.67 19.94
N SER A 61 3.21 8.55 19.47
CA SER A 61 3.41 9.99 19.39
C SER A 61 2.29 10.70 20.11
N THR A 62 2.52 11.90 20.64
CA THR A 62 1.48 12.67 21.32
C THR A 62 0.77 13.54 20.29
N VAL A 63 -0.48 13.19 19.94
CA VAL A 63 -1.30 13.97 18.99
C VAL A 63 -2.36 14.76 19.75
N ASN A 64 -2.41 16.08 19.52
CA ASN A 64 -3.41 16.94 20.13
C ASN A 64 -4.76 16.83 19.38
N PRO A 65 -5.90 16.63 20.09
CA PRO A 65 -7.22 16.55 19.46
C PRO A 65 -7.63 17.82 18.70
N LEU A 66 -7.09 18.97 19.09
CA LEU A 66 -7.35 20.27 18.45
C LEU A 66 -6.78 20.36 17.04
N GLU A 67 -5.70 19.64 16.75
CA GLU A 67 -5.07 19.59 15.42
C GLU A 67 -5.92 18.77 14.42
N LEU A 68 -6.82 17.94 14.94
CA LEU A 68 -7.71 17.07 14.16
C LEU A 68 -9.10 17.68 13.97
N GLN A 69 -9.29 18.97 14.28
CA GLN A 69 -10.56 19.62 13.97
C GLN A 69 -10.84 19.53 12.45
N PRO A 70 -12.10 19.27 12.06
CA PRO A 70 -12.52 19.42 10.68
C PRO A 70 -12.16 20.85 10.28
N ARG A 71 -11.26 21.01 9.30
CA ARG A 71 -11.13 22.31 8.63
C ARG A 71 -12.54 22.67 8.18
N GLU A 72 -13.10 23.72 8.76
CA GLU A 72 -14.34 24.31 8.29
C GLU A 72 -14.21 24.40 6.78
N LYS A 73 -15.18 23.82 6.07
CA LYS A 73 -15.26 23.94 4.61
C LYS A 73 -15.22 25.43 4.32
N SER A 74 -14.05 25.95 3.99
CA SER A 74 -13.88 27.31 3.55
C SER A 74 -14.64 27.39 2.23
N ASN A 75 -15.88 27.88 2.33
CA ASN A 75 -16.75 28.06 1.19
C ASN A 75 -16.04 29.00 0.20
N SER A 76 -16.13 28.63 -1.07
CA SER A 76 -15.83 29.47 -2.22
C SER A 76 -14.35 29.87 -2.38
N ILE A 77 -13.62 29.06 -3.15
CA ILE A 77 -12.56 29.61 -4.01
C ILE A 77 -13.30 30.42 -5.08
N GLN A 78 -13.64 31.67 -4.79
CA GLN A 78 -13.85 32.65 -5.84
C GLN A 78 -12.45 33.11 -6.25
N PRO A 79 -12.02 32.92 -7.51
CA PRO A 79 -10.73 33.45 -7.95
C PRO A 79 -10.82 34.97 -7.91
N LEU A 80 -10.24 35.59 -6.88
CA LEU A 80 -10.08 37.03 -6.81
C LEU A 80 -9.00 37.41 -7.84
N ILE A 81 -9.44 37.62 -9.08
CA ILE A 81 -8.67 38.32 -10.10
C ILE A 81 -8.57 39.78 -9.63
N SER A 82 -7.60 40.04 -8.75
CA SER A 82 -7.10 41.38 -8.54
C SER A 82 -5.93 41.61 -9.50
N PRO A 83 -5.82 42.80 -10.12
CA PRO A 83 -4.67 43.12 -10.96
C PRO A 83 -3.40 43.00 -10.13
N PRO A 84 -2.28 42.48 -10.68
CA PRO A 84 -1.04 42.39 -9.94
C PRO A 84 -0.56 43.80 -9.63
N ALA A 85 -0.77 44.22 -8.37
CA ALA A 85 -0.07 45.38 -7.83
C ALA A 85 1.42 45.08 -7.94
N ASN A 86 2.11 45.91 -8.71
CA ASN A 86 3.55 45.86 -8.93
C ASN A 86 4.31 45.72 -7.60
N CYS A 87 4.69 44.49 -7.25
CA CYS A 87 5.76 44.25 -6.30
C CYS A 87 7.05 44.68 -6.98
N ARG A 88 7.47 45.92 -6.72
CA ARG A 88 8.81 46.42 -7.02
C ARG A 88 9.83 45.46 -6.40
N LEU A 89 10.42 44.61 -7.23
CA LEU A 89 11.68 43.94 -6.93
C LEU A 89 12.74 45.04 -6.76
N THR A 90 13.16 45.28 -5.53
CA THR A 90 14.43 45.97 -5.27
C THR A 90 15.48 44.90 -5.01
N ASN A 91 16.35 44.77 -6.02
CA ASN A 91 17.75 44.39 -6.00
C ASN A 91 18.19 43.42 -4.90
N ASN A 92 18.28 42.13 -5.24
CA ASN A 92 19.23 41.19 -4.63
C ASN A 92 19.70 40.20 -5.72
N GLU A 93 20.65 40.64 -6.54
CA GLU A 93 21.29 39.82 -7.60
C GLU A 93 22.13 38.65 -7.05
N ALA A 94 22.43 38.63 -5.75
CA ALA A 94 23.28 37.60 -5.14
C ALA A 94 22.57 36.26 -4.87
N ASP A 95 21.23 36.22 -4.87
CA ASP A 95 20.47 35.01 -4.50
C ASP A 95 19.91 34.23 -5.71
N GLN A 96 19.95 34.79 -6.92
CA GLN A 96 19.41 34.10 -8.10
C GLN A 96 20.27 32.91 -8.54
N THR A 97 21.58 32.92 -8.30
CA THR A 97 22.48 31.83 -8.72
C THR A 97 22.34 30.56 -7.88
N LYS A 98 21.75 30.62 -6.68
CA LYS A 98 21.49 29.44 -5.83
C LYS A 98 20.14 28.79 -6.11
N ILE A 99 19.11 29.54 -6.50
CA ILE A 99 17.75 29.02 -6.70
C ILE A 99 17.62 28.22 -8.01
N THR A 100 18.42 28.51 -9.04
CA THR A 100 18.45 27.73 -10.29
C THR A 100 19.23 26.42 -10.19
N ALA A 101 20.14 26.27 -9.21
CA ALA A 101 20.89 25.02 -9.00
C ALA A 101 20.07 23.95 -8.26
N VAL A 102 19.14 24.35 -7.37
CA VAL A 102 18.28 23.44 -6.59
C VAL A 102 17.13 22.84 -7.41
N ARG A 103 16.73 23.47 -8.53
CA ARG A 103 15.60 23.02 -9.37
C ARG A 103 15.93 21.91 -10.39
N LYS A 104 17.19 21.56 -10.59
CA LYS A 104 17.60 20.48 -11.51
C LYS A 104 17.30 19.07 -10.98
N PRO A 105 17.60 18.71 -9.71
CA PRO A 105 17.30 17.37 -9.20
C PRO A 105 15.79 17.08 -9.06
N GLU A 106 14.95 18.10 -8.78
CA GLU A 106 13.51 17.90 -8.57
C GLU A 106 12.74 17.46 -9.83
N ARG A 107 13.16 17.92 -11.02
CA ARG A 107 12.52 17.50 -12.28
C ARG A 107 12.85 16.06 -12.63
N GLU A 108 14.06 15.60 -12.32
CA GLU A 108 14.43 14.19 -12.50
C GLU A 108 13.71 13.26 -11.52
N THR A 109 13.48 13.70 -10.28
CA THR A 109 12.71 12.89 -9.31
C THR A 109 11.25 12.75 -9.72
N VAL A 110 10.65 13.80 -10.31
CA VAL A 110 9.26 13.75 -10.78
C VAL A 110 9.12 12.84 -12.02
N THR A 111 10.06 12.86 -12.95
CA THR A 111 10.02 11.95 -14.11
C THR A 111 10.25 10.50 -13.72
N LYS A 112 11.20 10.21 -12.82
CA LYS A 112 11.44 8.87 -12.26
C LYS A 112 10.19 8.36 -11.51
N SER A 113 9.56 9.19 -10.69
CA SER A 113 8.33 8.84 -9.98
C SER A 113 7.18 8.50 -10.94
N LYS A 114 6.97 9.29 -12.00
CA LYS A 114 5.92 9.00 -13.00
C LYS A 114 6.17 7.69 -13.74
N MET A 115 7.43 7.37 -14.02
CA MET A 115 7.82 6.11 -14.67
C MET A 115 7.53 4.90 -13.76
N LEU A 116 7.89 4.99 -12.47
CA LEU A 116 7.59 3.93 -11.49
C LEU A 116 6.10 3.69 -11.32
N VAL A 117 5.28 4.76 -11.30
CA VAL A 117 3.81 4.63 -11.23
C VAL A 117 3.27 3.90 -12.47
N LYS A 118 3.77 4.20 -13.67
CA LYS A 118 3.37 3.49 -14.89
C LYS A 118 3.75 2.01 -14.83
N GLN A 119 4.98 1.68 -14.41
CA GLN A 119 5.43 0.30 -14.26
C GLN A 119 4.59 -0.47 -13.24
N ALA A 120 4.27 0.15 -12.10
CA ALA A 120 3.42 -0.47 -11.08
C ALA A 120 2.00 -0.75 -11.60
N CYS A 121 1.43 0.16 -12.40
CA CYS A 121 0.14 -0.05 -13.03
C CYS A 121 0.16 -1.21 -14.04
N GLU A 122 1.23 -1.34 -14.82
CA GLU A 122 1.40 -2.42 -15.80
C GLU A 122 1.55 -3.79 -15.13
N ILE A 123 2.41 -3.90 -14.10
CA ILE A 123 2.56 -5.11 -13.30
C ILE A 123 1.21 -5.52 -12.69
N LYS A 124 0.46 -4.56 -12.16
CA LYS A 124 -0.87 -4.83 -11.58
C LYS A 124 -1.86 -5.35 -12.62
N ALA A 125 -1.79 -4.88 -13.87
CA ALA A 125 -2.62 -5.41 -14.95
C ALA A 125 -2.22 -6.85 -15.29
N GLN A 126 -0.92 -7.14 -15.44
CA GLN A 126 -0.41 -8.48 -15.71
C GLN A 126 -0.79 -9.48 -14.60
N CYS A 127 -0.69 -9.08 -13.33
CA CYS A 127 -1.13 -9.92 -12.21
C CYS A 127 -2.63 -10.24 -12.26
N ARG A 128 -3.47 -9.29 -12.70
CA ARG A 128 -4.91 -9.52 -12.86
C ARG A 128 -5.19 -10.52 -13.99
N GLU A 129 -4.46 -10.41 -15.09
CA GLU A 129 -4.57 -11.32 -16.23
C GLU A 129 -4.15 -12.75 -15.87
N LEU A 130 -2.97 -12.93 -15.26
CA LEU A 130 -2.51 -14.23 -14.78
C LEU A 130 -3.51 -14.88 -13.82
N LYS A 131 -4.10 -14.08 -12.92
CA LYS A 131 -5.12 -14.56 -12.00
C LYS A 131 -6.40 -15.01 -12.72
N ALA A 132 -6.77 -14.37 -13.83
CA ALA A 132 -7.90 -14.79 -14.66
C ALA A 132 -7.59 -16.11 -15.38
N GLN A 133 -6.41 -16.23 -15.99
CA GLN A 133 -5.96 -17.47 -16.63
C GLN A 133 -5.96 -18.65 -15.65
N PHE A 134 -5.43 -18.45 -14.43
CA PHE A 134 -5.42 -19.50 -13.42
C PHE A 134 -6.83 -19.96 -13.02
N ARG A 135 -7.80 -19.04 -12.93
CA ARG A 135 -9.21 -19.37 -12.68
C ARG A 135 -9.79 -20.20 -13.82
N GLU A 136 -9.51 -19.82 -15.07
CA GLU A 136 -9.99 -20.55 -16.24
C GLU A 136 -9.43 -21.98 -16.29
N HIS A 137 -8.11 -22.14 -16.09
CA HIS A 137 -7.49 -23.45 -16.01
C HIS A 137 -8.02 -24.29 -14.86
N LYS A 138 -8.30 -23.67 -13.70
CA LYS A 138 -8.92 -24.37 -12.56
C LYS A 138 -10.32 -24.89 -12.90
N ILE A 139 -11.14 -24.08 -13.59
CA ILE A 139 -12.48 -24.49 -14.05
C ILE A 139 -12.36 -25.65 -15.03
N LYS A 140 -11.46 -25.57 -16.01
CA LYS A 140 -11.19 -26.65 -16.97
C LYS A 140 -10.76 -27.94 -16.27
N PHE A 141 -9.84 -27.84 -15.31
CA PHE A 141 -9.37 -28.98 -14.53
C PHE A 141 -10.50 -29.67 -13.75
N ILE A 142 -11.33 -28.88 -13.05
CA ILE A 142 -12.49 -29.41 -12.32
C ILE A 142 -13.46 -30.10 -13.30
N GLY A 143 -13.74 -29.48 -14.46
CA GLY A 143 -14.59 -30.07 -15.51
C GLY A 143 -14.06 -31.41 -16.03
N SER A 144 -12.75 -31.52 -16.25
CA SER A 144 -12.08 -32.77 -16.63
C SER A 144 -12.18 -33.82 -15.52
N GLN A 145 -11.96 -33.43 -14.26
CA GLN A 145 -12.07 -34.34 -13.12
C GLN A 145 -13.49 -34.87 -12.97
N THR A 146 -14.51 -34.02 -13.11
CA THR A 146 -15.92 -34.45 -13.06
C THR A 146 -16.26 -35.38 -14.21
N SER A 147 -15.78 -35.10 -15.42
CA SER A 147 -15.97 -35.96 -16.59
C SER A 147 -15.32 -37.34 -16.39
N PHE A 148 -14.12 -37.37 -15.81
CA PHE A 148 -13.42 -38.60 -15.49
C PHE A 148 -14.18 -39.45 -14.46
N ILE A 149 -14.64 -38.84 -13.37
CA ILE A 149 -15.44 -39.52 -12.34
C ILE A 149 -16.74 -40.06 -12.93
N ALA A 150 -17.42 -39.29 -13.78
CA ALA A 150 -18.65 -39.72 -14.44
C ALA A 150 -18.47 -40.93 -15.38
N LEU A 151 -17.26 -41.15 -15.91
CA LEU A 151 -16.93 -42.30 -16.76
C LEU A 151 -16.55 -43.58 -15.98
N GLN A 152 -16.24 -43.47 -14.68
CA GLN A 152 -15.89 -44.62 -13.83
C GLN A 152 -17.00 -45.69 -13.59
N PRO A 153 -18.32 -45.42 -13.64
CA PRO A 153 -19.35 -46.44 -13.41
C PRO A 153 -19.29 -47.60 -14.40
N ASN A 154 -18.82 -47.34 -15.63
CA ASN A 154 -18.73 -48.34 -16.68
C ASN A 154 -17.52 -49.28 -16.55
N PHE A 155 -16.48 -48.91 -15.79
CA PHE A 155 -15.31 -49.78 -15.59
C PHE A 155 -15.57 -50.88 -14.57
N ARG A 156 -16.29 -50.59 -13.47
CA ARG A 156 -16.66 -51.62 -12.49
C ARG A 156 -17.64 -52.65 -13.04
N ASN A 157 -18.55 -52.25 -13.93
CA ASN A 157 -19.54 -53.15 -14.52
C ASN A 157 -19.01 -53.99 -15.69
N ARG A 158 -17.89 -53.60 -16.32
CA ARG A 158 -17.25 -54.34 -17.43
C ARG A 158 -16.31 -55.47 -16.98
N LEU A 159 -15.94 -55.52 -15.70
CA LEU A 159 -15.07 -56.55 -15.11
C LEU A 159 -15.83 -57.68 -14.43
N LYS A 160 -17.13 -57.87 -14.72
CA LYS A 160 -17.82 -59.09 -14.28
C LYS A 160 -17.27 -60.27 -15.09
N PRO A 161 -16.62 -61.27 -14.47
CA PRO A 161 -16.22 -62.47 -15.19
C PRO A 161 -17.49 -63.12 -15.76
N LYS A 162 -17.49 -63.41 -17.07
CA LYS A 162 -18.52 -64.26 -17.67
C LYS A 162 -18.48 -65.60 -16.94
N ALA A 163 -19.58 -65.98 -16.29
CA ALA A 163 -19.72 -67.31 -15.74
C ALA A 163 -19.55 -68.29 -16.91
N ILE A 164 -18.54 -69.15 -16.82
CA ILE A 164 -18.35 -70.27 -17.75
C ILE A 164 -19.42 -71.28 -17.37
N GLU A 165 -20.50 -71.33 -18.14
CA GLU A 165 -21.46 -72.43 -18.07
C GLU A 165 -20.71 -73.73 -18.42
N ARG A 166 -20.52 -74.59 -17.43
CA ARG A 166 -20.14 -75.98 -17.68
C ARG A 166 -21.38 -76.69 -18.18
N PHE A 167 -21.35 -77.12 -19.43
CA PHE A 167 -22.28 -78.11 -19.94
C PHE A 167 -21.80 -79.48 -19.45
N ASP A 168 -22.65 -80.16 -18.69
CA ASP A 168 -22.57 -81.59 -18.41
C ASP A 168 -23.03 -82.40 -19.63
#